data_AF-A0AAW9KFQ5-F1
#
_entry.id   AF-A0AAW9KFQ5-F1
#
_cell.length_a   1.000
_cell.length_b   1.000
_cell.length_c   1.000
_cell.angle_alpha   90.00
_cell.angle_beta   90.00
_cell.angle_gamma   90.00
#
_symmetry.space_group_name_H-M   'P 1'
#
loop_
_entity.id
_entity.type
_entity.pdbx_description
1 polymer ?
#
loop_
_entity_poly.entity_id
_entity_poly.type
_entity_poly.pdbx_seq_one_letter_code
_entity_poly.pdbx_strand_id
1 'polypeptide(L)'
;MFGPFVDEDEAKFNNRIKEFEEKSGIDIAYEGSKEFEAAISVRVNGGNAPDIADFPQPGLLADFVKAGKVVDVKSFLSEDYLKKQYNQSWLEMASMTSKDGSKIQAGIWARSSVKSLVWYNKKAFTEAGYQIPQTWDELLALSEQ
;
A
#
# COMPACT_ATOMS: atom_id res chain seq x y z
N MET A 1 -5.06 -6.97 -12.67
CA MET A 1 -4.68 -6.22 -11.44
C MET A 1 -3.53 -5.28 -11.78
N PHE A 2 -3.52 -4.06 -11.24
CA PHE A 2 -2.44 -3.09 -11.46
C PHE A 2 -1.75 -2.71 -10.15
N GLY A 3 -0.43 -2.60 -10.12
CA GLY A 3 0.29 -2.27 -8.89
C GLY A 3 1.72 -1.78 -9.09
N PRO A 4 2.42 -1.47 -7.99
CA PRO A 4 3.76 -0.88 -8.01
C PRO A 4 4.90 -1.91 -8.06
N PHE A 5 4.61 -3.20 -7.92
CA PHE A 5 5.65 -4.22 -7.95
C PHE A 5 6.11 -4.47 -9.37
N VAL A 6 7.42 -4.61 -9.51
CA VAL A 6 8.12 -4.85 -10.77
C VAL A 6 9.32 -5.73 -10.47
N ASP A 7 9.97 -6.25 -11.50
CA ASP A 7 11.19 -7.03 -11.38
C ASP A 7 11.01 -8.21 -10.39
N GLU A 8 11.86 -8.31 -9.37
CA GLU A 8 11.82 -9.41 -8.38
C GLU A 8 10.55 -9.39 -7.50
N ASP A 9 10.01 -8.21 -7.19
CA ASP A 9 8.81 -8.09 -6.37
C ASP A 9 7.56 -8.54 -7.13
N GLU A 10 7.51 -8.28 -8.44
CA GLU A 10 6.45 -8.81 -9.31
C GLU A 10 6.54 -10.33 -9.40
N ALA A 11 7.75 -10.89 -9.59
CA ALA A 11 7.93 -12.34 -9.60
C ALA A 11 7.46 -12.99 -8.27
N LYS A 12 7.76 -12.36 -7.14
CA LYS A 12 7.28 -12.81 -5.82
C LYS A 12 5.76 -12.69 -5.69
N PHE A 13 5.17 -11.61 -6.18
CA PHE A 13 3.72 -11.43 -6.17
C PHE A 13 3.02 -12.50 -7.02
N ASN A 14 3.45 -12.69 -8.26
CA ASN A 14 2.92 -13.69 -9.17
C ASN A 14 3.05 -15.11 -8.57
N ASN A 15 4.16 -15.42 -7.89
CA ASN A 15 4.30 -16.70 -7.21
C ASN A 15 3.34 -16.88 -6.02
N ARG A 16 2.98 -15.81 -5.30
CA ARG A 16 2.04 -15.88 -4.17
C ARG A 16 0.60 -16.10 -4.62
N ILE A 17 0.21 -15.56 -5.77
CA ILE A 17 -1.16 -15.67 -6.27
C ILE A 17 -1.43 -16.98 -7.00
N LYS A 18 -0.41 -17.69 -7.49
CA LYS A 18 -0.56 -18.99 -8.17
C LYS A 18 -1.45 -19.98 -7.44
N GLU A 19 -1.26 -20.16 -6.13
CA GLU A 19 -2.06 -21.10 -5.34
C GLU A 19 -3.55 -20.69 -5.33
N PHE A 20 -3.84 -19.38 -5.31
CA PHE A 20 -5.20 -18.88 -5.44
C PHE A 20 -5.76 -19.14 -6.84
N GLU A 21 -5.00 -18.88 -7.90
CA GLU A 21 -5.41 -19.14 -9.29
C GLU A 21 -5.71 -20.63 -9.52
N GLU A 22 -4.83 -21.53 -9.05
CA GLU A 22 -5.01 -22.99 -9.14
C GLU A 22 -6.28 -23.47 -8.42
N LYS A 23 -6.58 -22.91 -7.24
CA LYS A 23 -7.75 -23.30 -6.44
C LYS A 23 -9.05 -22.70 -6.94
N SER A 24 -9.01 -21.49 -7.48
CA SER A 24 -10.20 -20.74 -7.88
C SER A 24 -10.55 -20.88 -9.36
N GLY A 25 -9.57 -21.22 -10.20
CA GLY A 25 -9.68 -21.15 -11.66
C GLY A 25 -9.71 -19.72 -12.21
N ILE A 26 -9.47 -18.70 -11.37
CA ILE A 26 -9.38 -17.29 -11.79
C ILE A 26 -7.95 -17.03 -12.27
N ASP A 27 -7.83 -16.41 -13.45
CA ASP A 27 -6.56 -15.91 -13.98
C ASP A 27 -6.37 -14.44 -13.57
N ILE A 28 -5.25 -14.13 -12.92
CA ILE A 28 -4.87 -12.81 -12.44
C ILE A 28 -3.75 -12.26 -13.32
N ALA A 29 -4.13 -11.50 -14.34
CA ALA A 29 -3.19 -10.69 -15.12
C ALA A 29 -2.69 -9.50 -14.29
N TYR A 30 -1.58 -9.68 -13.56
CA TYR A 30 -0.89 -8.59 -12.87
C TYR A 30 -0.06 -7.74 -13.85
N GLU A 31 -0.18 -6.42 -13.74
CA GLU A 31 0.67 -5.47 -14.45
C GLU A 31 1.35 -4.54 -13.43
N GLY A 32 2.68 -4.56 -13.44
CA GLY A 32 3.53 -3.74 -12.59
C GLY A 32 3.98 -2.43 -13.23
N SER A 33 4.08 -1.34 -12.45
CA SER A 33 4.67 -0.08 -12.91
C SER A 33 5.41 0.68 -11.81
N LYS A 34 6.64 1.12 -12.11
CA LYS A 34 7.40 2.07 -11.25
C LYS A 34 6.73 3.45 -11.18
N GLU A 35 5.89 3.77 -12.16
CA GLU A 35 5.12 5.02 -12.27
C GLU A 35 3.65 4.81 -11.89
N PHE A 36 3.36 3.86 -11.00
CA PHE A 36 2.00 3.46 -10.64
C PHE A 36 1.11 4.66 -10.32
N GLU A 37 1.56 5.60 -9.50
CA GLU A 37 0.78 6.75 -9.03
C GLU A 37 0.32 7.67 -10.16
N ALA A 38 1.19 7.92 -11.15
CA ALA A 38 0.85 8.69 -12.33
C ALA A 38 -0.06 7.87 -13.27
N ALA A 39 0.30 6.60 -13.51
CA ALA A 39 -0.39 5.73 -14.45
C ALA A 39 -1.83 5.40 -14.02
N ILE A 40 -2.08 5.13 -12.73
CA ILE A 40 -3.42 4.80 -12.22
C ILE A 40 -4.38 5.97 -12.41
N SER A 41 -3.92 7.20 -12.18
CA SER A 41 -4.70 8.42 -12.36
C SER A 41 -5.11 8.60 -13.83
N VAL A 42 -4.16 8.43 -14.76
CA VAL A 42 -4.43 8.51 -16.20
C VAL A 42 -5.41 7.42 -16.64
N ARG A 43 -5.20 6.17 -16.22
CA ARG A 43 -6.04 5.03 -16.56
C ARG A 43 -7.49 5.21 -16.11
N VAL A 44 -7.71 5.55 -14.83
CA VAL A 44 -9.06 5.75 -14.28
C VAL A 44 -9.77 6.92 -14.95
N ASN A 45 -9.07 8.03 -15.20
CA ASN A 45 -9.67 9.20 -15.86
C ASN A 45 -9.95 8.97 -17.34
N GLY A 46 -9.12 8.15 -18.01
CA GLY A 46 -9.31 7.73 -19.39
C GLY A 46 -10.36 6.63 -19.60
N GLY A 47 -11.03 6.17 -18.54
CA GLY A 47 -12.04 5.12 -18.63
C GLY A 47 -11.46 3.70 -18.77
N ASN A 48 -10.18 3.51 -18.48
CA ASN A 48 -9.48 2.23 -18.53
C ASN A 48 -8.98 1.82 -17.13
N ALA A 49 -9.85 1.91 -16.13
CA ALA A 49 -9.52 1.52 -14.76
C ALA A 49 -9.26 0.00 -14.66
N PRO A 50 -8.27 -0.44 -13.86
CA PRO A 50 -8.10 -1.87 -13.58
C PRO A 50 -9.23 -2.38 -12.67
N ASP A 51 -9.51 -3.69 -12.74
CA ASP A 51 -10.51 -4.31 -11.84
C ASP A 51 -10.09 -4.24 -10.37
N ILE A 52 -8.80 -4.41 -10.11
CA ILE A 52 -8.17 -4.32 -8.79
C ILE A 52 -6.86 -3.53 -8.93
N ALA A 53 -6.67 -2.56 -8.04
CA ALA A 53 -5.44 -1.78 -7.93
C ALA A 53 -4.80 -1.95 -6.54
N ASP A 54 -3.50 -2.23 -6.52
CA ASP A 54 -2.68 -2.29 -5.31
C ASP A 54 -2.14 -0.89 -4.96
N PHE A 55 -2.93 -0.11 -4.21
CA PHE A 55 -2.50 1.21 -3.77
C PHE A 55 -1.41 1.11 -2.67
N PRO A 56 -0.21 1.67 -2.88
CA PRO A 56 0.85 1.60 -1.88
C PRO A 56 0.63 2.54 -0.69
N GLN A 57 -0.27 3.53 -0.83
CA GLN A 57 -0.54 4.52 0.21
C GLN A 57 -2.03 4.94 0.23
N PRO A 58 -2.65 5.03 1.43
CA PRO A 58 -4.06 5.42 1.57
C PRO A 58 -4.35 6.84 1.13
N GLY A 59 -3.37 7.74 1.21
CA GLY A 59 -3.53 9.14 0.80
C GLY A 59 -3.93 9.26 -0.67
N LEU A 60 -3.25 8.52 -1.56
CA LEU A 60 -3.61 8.51 -2.98
C LEU A 60 -4.98 7.88 -3.22
N LEU A 61 -5.28 6.75 -2.57
CA LEU A 61 -6.59 6.09 -2.67
C LEU A 61 -7.73 7.03 -2.27
N ALA A 62 -7.54 7.84 -1.23
CA ALA A 62 -8.54 8.78 -0.74
C ALA A 62 -8.98 9.79 -1.81
N ASP A 63 -8.10 10.18 -2.72
CA ASP A 63 -8.47 11.10 -3.82
C ASP A 63 -9.39 10.43 -4.84
N PHE A 64 -9.19 9.14 -5.12
CA PHE A 64 -10.11 8.35 -5.96
C PHE A 64 -11.47 8.13 -5.28
N VAL A 65 -11.49 7.93 -3.96
CA VAL A 65 -12.72 7.82 -3.18
C VAL A 65 -13.53 9.13 -3.25
N LYS A 66 -12.88 10.28 -3.03
CA LYS A 66 -13.52 11.61 -3.19
C LYS A 66 -14.03 11.86 -4.61
N ALA A 67 -13.36 11.29 -5.61
CA ALA A 67 -13.80 11.36 -7.01
C ALA A 67 -14.95 10.38 -7.35
N GLY A 68 -15.35 9.50 -6.42
CA GLY A 68 -16.39 8.49 -6.64
C GLY A 68 -15.94 7.36 -7.57
N LYS A 69 -14.65 7.03 -7.57
CA LYS A 69 -14.03 6.03 -8.46
C LYS A 69 -13.73 4.70 -7.78
N VAL A 70 -14.13 4.54 -6.52
CA VAL A 70 -13.83 3.36 -5.70
C VAL A 70 -15.14 2.71 -5.24
N VAL A 71 -15.21 1.40 -5.36
CA VAL A 71 -16.33 0.59 -4.88
C VAL A 71 -16.19 0.38 -3.37
N ASP A 72 -17.28 0.58 -2.62
CA ASP A 72 -17.33 0.23 -1.21
C ASP A 72 -17.23 -1.30 -1.05
N VAL A 73 -16.19 -1.79 -0.39
CA VAL A 73 -16.03 -3.25 -0.20
C VAL A 73 -17.14 -3.84 0.66
N LYS A 74 -17.86 -3.02 1.45
CA LYS A 74 -19.05 -3.47 2.19
C LYS A 74 -20.22 -3.89 1.30
N SER A 75 -20.17 -3.58 -0.01
CA SER A 75 -21.16 -4.07 -0.97
C SER A 75 -21.07 -5.58 -1.23
N PHE A 76 -19.92 -6.22 -0.92
CA PHE A 76 -19.71 -7.65 -1.13
C PHE A 76 -18.98 -8.36 0.02
N LEU A 77 -18.41 -7.64 1.00
CA LEU A 77 -17.86 -8.19 2.25
C LEU A 77 -18.67 -7.67 3.45
N SER A 78 -19.07 -8.57 4.35
CA SER A 78 -19.79 -8.14 5.55
C SER A 78 -18.89 -7.40 6.54
N GLU A 79 -19.48 -6.48 7.29
CA GLU A 79 -18.77 -5.78 8.36
C GLU A 79 -18.20 -6.74 9.42
N ASP A 80 -18.95 -7.80 9.75
CA ASP A 80 -18.50 -8.84 10.68
C ASP A 80 -17.29 -9.62 10.14
N TYR A 81 -17.23 -9.85 8.83
CA TYR A 81 -16.04 -10.45 8.23
C TYR A 81 -14.83 -9.53 8.37
N LEU A 82 -14.98 -8.24 8.04
CA LEU A 82 -13.90 -7.26 8.13
C LEU A 82 -13.39 -7.07 9.57
N LYS A 83 -14.29 -7.03 10.57
CA LYS A 83 -13.95 -6.96 11.99
C LYS A 83 -13.19 -8.19 12.51
N LYS A 84 -13.34 -9.35 11.86
CA LYS A 84 -12.54 -10.54 12.16
C LYS A 84 -11.13 -10.47 11.57
N GLN A 85 -10.94 -9.75 10.47
CA GLN A 85 -9.64 -9.65 9.78
C GLN A 85 -8.77 -8.51 10.33
N TYR A 86 -9.39 -7.41 10.76
CA TYR A 86 -8.69 -6.17 11.06
C TYR A 86 -9.07 -5.60 12.42
N ASN A 87 -8.07 -5.04 13.11
CA ASN A 87 -8.33 -4.22 14.29
C ASN A 87 -8.99 -2.88 13.90
N GLN A 88 -9.51 -2.17 14.89
CA GLN A 88 -10.25 -0.92 14.69
C GLN A 88 -9.45 0.13 13.91
N SER A 89 -8.16 0.30 14.21
CA SER A 89 -7.31 1.31 13.56
C SER A 89 -7.16 1.07 12.06
N TRP A 90 -7.05 -0.18 11.62
CA TRP A 90 -7.00 -0.53 10.19
C TRP A 90 -8.35 -0.30 9.49
N LEU A 91 -9.47 -0.60 10.16
CA LEU A 91 -10.81 -0.34 9.62
C LEU A 91 -11.07 1.16 9.46
N GLU A 92 -10.70 1.96 10.47
CA GLU A 92 -10.82 3.43 10.44
C GLU A 92 -9.96 4.04 9.33
N MET A 93 -8.73 3.57 9.15
CA MET A 93 -7.82 4.07 8.11
C MET A 93 -8.37 3.82 6.70
N ALA A 94 -9.10 2.73 6.50
CA ALA A 94 -9.78 2.44 5.23
C ALA A 94 -11.20 3.03 5.15
N SER A 95 -11.72 3.69 6.20
CA SER A 95 -13.02 4.37 6.19
C SER A 95 -12.90 5.79 5.62
N MET A 96 -13.20 5.94 4.33
CA MET A 96 -12.94 7.17 3.57
C MET A 96 -14.24 7.87 3.16
N THR A 97 -14.23 9.20 3.13
CA THR A 97 -15.39 10.00 2.71
C THR A 97 -15.46 10.06 1.19
N SER A 98 -16.55 9.57 0.62
CA SER A 98 -16.78 9.52 -0.83
C SER A 98 -17.30 10.86 -1.38
N LYS A 99 -17.49 10.90 -2.70
CA LYS A 99 -17.98 12.08 -3.44
C LYS A 99 -19.30 12.65 -2.92
N ASP A 100 -20.21 11.80 -2.43
CA ASP A 100 -21.53 12.20 -1.94
C ASP A 100 -21.55 12.50 -0.42
N GLY A 101 -20.39 12.44 0.23
CA GLY A 101 -20.24 12.66 1.66
C GLY A 101 -20.45 11.41 2.52
N SER A 102 -20.87 10.27 1.95
CA SER A 102 -20.96 9.01 2.67
C SER A 102 -19.58 8.45 3.02
N LYS A 103 -19.51 7.64 4.08
CA LYS A 103 -18.32 6.87 4.40
C LYS A 103 -18.41 5.51 3.72
N ILE A 104 -17.36 5.14 3.00
CA ILE A 104 -17.20 3.81 2.43
C ILE A 104 -16.00 3.11 3.06
N GLN A 105 -16.00 1.78 3.04
CA GLN A 105 -14.80 1.01 3.30
C GLN A 105 -14.00 0.88 1.99
N ALA A 106 -12.92 1.65 1.87
CA ALA A 106 -12.11 1.74 0.67
C ALA A 106 -10.98 0.70 0.70
N GLY A 107 -11.24 -0.44 0.07
CA GLY A 107 -10.27 -1.53 -0.09
C GLY A 107 -10.05 -2.37 1.18
N ILE A 108 -9.06 -3.27 1.08
CA ILE A 108 -8.61 -4.15 2.16
C ILE A 108 -7.08 -4.05 2.31
N TRP A 109 -6.57 -4.30 3.52
CA TRP A 109 -5.13 -4.27 3.76
C TRP A 109 -4.51 -5.63 3.44
N ALA A 110 -3.68 -5.67 2.41
CA ALA A 110 -2.92 -6.86 2.02
C ALA A 110 -1.49 -6.88 2.60
N ARG A 111 -0.90 -5.71 2.82
CA ARG A 111 0.43 -5.55 3.44
C ARG A 111 0.53 -4.22 4.18
N SER A 112 1.48 -4.15 5.10
CA SER A 112 1.94 -2.89 5.68
C SER A 112 3.45 -2.78 5.54
N SER A 113 3.95 -1.56 5.45
CA SER A 113 5.37 -1.27 5.43
C SER A 113 5.62 -0.05 6.30
N VAL A 114 6.47 -0.20 7.31
CA VAL A 114 6.89 0.93 8.12
C VAL A 114 7.89 1.78 7.35
N LYS A 115 7.70 3.09 7.41
CA LYS A 115 8.62 4.09 6.86
C LYS A 115 9.35 4.77 8.02
N SER A 116 10.36 5.57 7.69
CA SER A 116 11.15 6.33 8.68
C SER A 116 12.09 5.47 9.55
N LEU A 117 12.58 4.35 9.01
CA LEU A 117 13.68 3.59 9.60
C LEU A 117 15.02 4.13 9.09
N VAL A 118 15.97 4.32 10.00
CA VAL A 118 17.37 4.67 9.67
C VAL A 118 18.23 3.42 9.81
N TRP A 119 18.88 3.02 8.72
CA TRP A 119 19.80 1.88 8.69
C TRP A 119 21.23 2.38 8.72
N TYR A 120 22.09 1.78 9.56
CA TYR A 120 23.50 2.14 9.67
C TYR A 120 24.38 0.88 9.77
N ASN A 121 25.65 1.01 9.36
CA ASN A 121 26.63 -0.07 9.46
C ASN A 121 27.18 -0.15 10.89
N LYS A 122 26.76 -1.16 11.65
CA LYS A 122 27.16 -1.37 13.06
C LYS A 122 28.68 -1.45 13.25
N LYS A 123 29.38 -2.15 12.34
CA LYS A 123 30.83 -2.33 12.44
C LYS A 123 31.55 -0.98 12.28
N ALA A 124 31.21 -0.24 11.23
CA ALA A 124 31.80 1.07 10.98
C ALA A 124 31.50 2.07 12.12
N PHE A 125 30.27 2.09 12.63
CA PHE A 125 29.89 2.92 13.78
C PHE A 125 30.72 2.60 15.03
N THR A 126 30.94 1.31 15.31
CA THR A 126 31.73 0.87 16.47
C THR A 126 33.20 1.22 16.31
N GLU A 127 33.78 0.98 15.13
CA GLU A 127 35.19 1.29 14.82
C GLU A 127 35.47 2.80 14.88
N ALA A 128 34.50 3.63 14.51
CA ALA A 128 34.59 5.09 14.61
C ALA A 128 34.25 5.64 16.02
N GLY A 129 33.78 4.80 16.94
CA GLY A 129 33.42 5.21 18.30
C GLY A 129 32.12 6.04 18.41
N TYR A 130 31.28 6.02 17.37
CA TYR A 130 30.04 6.80 17.33
C TYR A 130 28.98 6.26 18.28
N GLN A 131 28.27 7.17 18.96
CA GLN A 131 27.07 6.83 19.71
C GLN A 131 25.84 6.83 18.80
N ILE A 132 24.84 6.01 19.12
CA ILE A 132 23.60 5.95 18.35
C ILE A 132 22.77 7.22 18.66
N PRO A 133 22.51 8.10 17.67
CA PRO A 133 21.74 9.31 17.89
C PRO A 133 20.29 8.96 18.25
N GLN A 134 19.76 9.63 19.27
CA GLN A 134 18.37 9.51 19.74
C GLN A 134 17.48 10.64 19.20
N THR A 135 18.07 11.68 18.64
CA THR A 135 17.36 12.83 18.07
C THR A 135 17.83 13.15 16.65
N TRP A 136 17.03 13.92 15.93
CA TRP A 136 17.39 14.37 14.58
C TRP A 136 18.62 15.29 14.61
N ASP A 137 18.69 16.18 15.60
CA ASP A 137 19.82 17.10 15.77
C ASP A 137 21.12 16.34 16.08
N GLU A 138 21.05 15.28 16.92
CA GLU A 138 22.20 14.40 17.15
C GLU A 138 22.63 13.66 15.89
N LEU A 139 21.68 13.20 15.06
CA LEU A 139 21.99 12.53 13.80
C LEU A 139 22.66 13.49 12.81
N LEU A 140 22.19 14.73 12.72
CA LEU A 140 22.81 15.77 11.89
C LEU A 140 24.22 16.12 12.38
N ALA A 141 24.38 16.36 13.68
CA ALA A 141 25.70 16.64 14.27
C ALA A 141 26.68 15.48 14.07
N LEU A 142 26.19 14.24 14.08
CA LEU A 142 27.02 13.07 13.77
C LEU A 142 27.48 13.04 12.30
N SER A 143 26.65 13.52 11.36
CA SER A 143 26.98 13.56 9.94
C SER A 143 28.05 14.59 9.54
N GLU A 144 28.39 15.50 10.44
CA GLU A 144 29.41 16.54 10.22
C GLU A 144 30.82 16.12 10.70
N GLN A 145 30.94 14.95 11.34
CA GLN A 145 32.20 14.37 11.83
C GLN A 145 32.91 13.55 10.75
#